data_AF-A0A9E3ZFJ6-F1
#
_entry.id   AF-A0A9E3ZFJ6-F1
#
_cell.length_a   1.000
_cell.length_b   1.000
_cell.length_c   1.000
_cell.angle_alpha   90.00
_cell.angle_beta   90.00
_cell.angle_gamma   90.00
#
_symmetry.space_group_name_H-M   'P 1'
#
loop_
_entity.id
_entity.type
_entity.pdbx_description
1 polymer ?
#
loop_
_entity_poly.entity_id
_entity_poly.type
_entity_poly.pdbx_seq_one_letter_code
_entity_poly.pdbx_strand_id
1 'polypeptide(L)'
;LALDVSKGVTKYIAASRTEIEEKGRRGKALGGWDKLKDAAAIEAELANGQFMDLLRWNADGKVENGYILDQRHMTGGAPVEAQGWLEAGIWTVEMKRPLRPGTAGDLDLEPGKVYNFGFAIHDDYTNARFHHVSLGYKLALDNADAEVNAVQASVSAPAAGAAPVAAAAPVAVAAAPSAAAAGKAVDTGVDWSKAGERLITLFYPGQTSMEWTLVGKYHGGARPFQAGDRCSTCHDKETANMGKKMVTGEKAETTPIPGKRPGIPVTVQATHDADNLYLRFQWEGTEHVPVPFVDGGKMDPANQVKLAVMFATDEVKYANQAGCWGTCHEDLRTMPGHPEDPAAAGLALDVSKGVTKYIAASRTEIEEKGRRGKALGGWDKLKDAAAIEAELANGQFMDLLRVNSSDGSTEDGFVLAERMMKGGQGFDASIANDAGYWSVTIKRKLTSDQPGDLSIEPGKVYNFGFAIHDDYTNARFHHVSLGYKLALDNDTAEVNASAQ
;
A
#
# COMPACT_ATOMS: atom_id res chain seq x y z
N LEU A 1 35.55 31.59 -9.37
CA LEU A 1 35.06 30.77 -10.49
C LEU A 1 34.35 31.66 -11.52
N ALA A 2 34.50 31.37 -12.82
CA ALA A 2 33.62 31.91 -13.85
C ALA A 2 32.50 30.90 -14.11
N LEU A 3 31.27 31.36 -14.35
CA LEU A 3 30.15 30.48 -14.69
C LEU A 3 30.44 29.75 -16.00
N ASP A 4 30.20 28.44 -16.04
CA ASP A 4 30.20 27.68 -17.28
C ASP A 4 28.86 27.87 -17.99
N VAL A 5 28.87 28.76 -18.98
CA VAL A 5 27.69 29.07 -19.81
C VAL A 5 27.72 28.34 -21.16
N SER A 6 28.62 27.38 -21.35
CA SER A 6 28.75 26.63 -22.62
C SER A 6 27.46 25.89 -23.01
N LYS A 7 26.64 25.53 -22.02
CA LYS A 7 25.32 24.90 -22.18
C LYS A 7 24.16 25.81 -21.77
N GLY A 8 24.42 27.13 -21.74
CA GLY A 8 23.52 28.12 -21.18
C GLY A 8 23.56 28.17 -19.65
N VAL A 9 22.82 29.13 -19.10
CA VAL A 9 22.68 29.31 -17.65
C VAL A 9 21.91 28.13 -17.06
N THR A 10 22.50 27.48 -16.04
CA THR A 10 21.86 26.37 -15.31
C THR A 10 21.19 26.87 -14.03
N LYS A 11 20.70 25.94 -13.18
CA LYS A 11 20.04 26.30 -11.91
C LYS A 11 21.01 27.05 -10.99
N TYR A 12 20.51 28.05 -10.28
CA TYR A 12 21.24 28.79 -9.25
C TYR A 12 20.29 29.18 -8.12
N ILE A 13 20.83 29.49 -6.94
CA ILE A 13 20.06 29.96 -5.78
C ILE A 13 20.45 31.38 -5.37
N ALA A 14 19.56 32.07 -4.65
CA ALA A 14 19.74 33.46 -4.22
C ALA A 14 21.04 33.72 -3.45
N ALA A 15 21.52 32.74 -2.67
CA ALA A 15 22.77 32.85 -1.92
C ALA A 15 23.97 33.20 -2.81
N SER A 16 23.99 32.80 -4.08
CA SER A 16 25.09 33.11 -5.00
C SER A 16 24.99 34.47 -5.70
N ARG A 17 23.90 35.22 -5.50
CA ARG A 17 23.60 36.45 -6.24
C ARG A 17 23.63 37.67 -5.35
N THR A 18 24.04 38.81 -5.91
CA THR A 18 23.93 40.12 -5.25
C THR A 18 22.50 40.67 -5.29
N GLU A 19 21.73 40.29 -6.31
CA GLU A 19 20.33 40.66 -6.48
C GLU A 19 19.58 39.61 -7.34
N ILE A 20 18.30 39.36 -7.04
CA ILE A 20 17.36 38.64 -7.90
C ILE A 20 16.11 39.50 -8.05
N GLU A 21 15.72 39.81 -9.30
CA GLU A 21 14.45 40.50 -9.58
C GLU A 21 13.31 39.49 -9.56
N GLU A 22 12.46 39.56 -8.53
CA GLU A 22 11.33 38.64 -8.32
C GLU A 22 9.97 39.26 -8.69
N LYS A 23 9.90 40.58 -8.85
CA LYS A 23 8.61 41.30 -8.94
C LYS A 23 8.26 41.69 -10.38
N GLY A 24 9.25 41.81 -11.26
CA GLY A 24 9.05 42.13 -12.68
C GLY A 24 8.40 43.50 -12.92
N ARG A 25 8.43 44.38 -11.91
CA ARG A 25 7.72 45.66 -11.96
C ARG A 25 8.27 46.52 -13.09
N ARG A 26 7.37 47.21 -13.79
CA ARG A 26 7.72 48.11 -14.92
C ARG A 26 8.48 47.41 -16.04
N GLY A 27 8.19 46.12 -16.28
CA GLY A 27 8.77 45.35 -17.39
C GLY A 27 10.21 44.90 -17.16
N LYS A 28 10.71 44.94 -15.91
CA LYS A 28 12.02 44.37 -15.59
C LYS A 28 12.03 42.86 -15.82
N ALA A 29 13.12 42.35 -16.39
CA ALA A 29 13.33 40.92 -16.55
C ALA A 29 13.47 40.25 -15.17
N LEU A 30 12.74 39.15 -14.96
CA LEU A 30 12.84 38.35 -13.74
C LEU A 30 14.14 37.53 -13.73
N GLY A 31 14.67 37.29 -12.54
CA GLY A 31 15.90 36.55 -12.32
C GLY A 31 17.10 37.45 -12.02
N GLY A 32 18.30 36.89 -12.10
CA GLY A 32 19.53 37.56 -11.70
C GLY A 32 20.75 36.70 -12.00
N TRP A 33 20.71 35.96 -13.11
CA TRP A 33 21.78 35.02 -13.43
C TRP A 33 23.14 35.70 -13.59
N ASP A 34 23.14 36.95 -14.07
CA ASP A 34 24.29 37.82 -14.31
C ASP A 34 24.75 38.56 -13.04
N LYS A 35 23.96 38.55 -11.97
CA LYS A 35 24.23 39.24 -10.69
C LYS A 35 25.06 38.38 -9.75
N LEU A 36 26.09 37.73 -10.28
CA LEU A 36 26.93 36.80 -9.53
C LEU A 36 27.75 37.52 -8.45
N LYS A 37 27.82 36.95 -7.24
CA LYS A 37 28.77 37.38 -6.20
C LYS A 37 30.21 37.13 -6.65
N ASP A 38 31.18 37.78 -6.01
CA ASP A 38 32.59 37.43 -6.26
C ASP A 38 32.92 36.01 -5.78
N ALA A 39 34.05 35.47 -6.24
CA ALA A 39 34.43 34.09 -5.99
C ALA A 39 34.62 33.77 -4.50
N ALA A 40 35.21 34.71 -3.73
CA ALA A 40 35.44 34.51 -2.31
C ALA A 40 34.13 34.46 -1.52
N ALA A 41 33.16 35.30 -1.92
CA ALA A 41 31.82 35.26 -1.35
C ALA A 41 31.10 33.94 -1.69
N ILE A 42 31.19 33.43 -2.92
CA ILE A 42 30.58 32.13 -3.30
C ILE A 42 31.20 30.98 -2.50
N GLU A 43 32.54 30.96 -2.36
CA GLU A 43 33.24 29.97 -1.56
C GLU A 43 32.80 30.02 -0.08
N ALA A 44 32.59 31.22 0.46
CA ALA A 44 32.05 31.39 1.81
C ALA A 44 30.61 30.88 1.94
N GLU A 45 29.73 31.12 0.97
CA GLU A 45 28.36 30.60 0.98
C GLU A 45 28.34 29.06 0.96
N LEU A 46 29.18 28.44 0.11
CA LEU A 46 29.33 26.99 0.07
C LEU A 46 29.82 26.44 1.42
N ALA A 47 30.85 27.05 2.01
CA ALA A 47 31.39 26.66 3.32
C ALA A 47 30.35 26.82 4.46
N ASN A 48 29.43 27.77 4.33
CA ASN A 48 28.33 28.01 5.27
C ASN A 48 27.10 27.12 5.03
N GLY A 49 27.19 26.14 4.12
CA GLY A 49 26.08 25.24 3.83
C GLY A 49 24.94 25.87 3.02
N GLN A 50 25.16 27.02 2.39
CA GLN A 50 24.15 27.69 1.57
C GLN A 50 24.16 27.10 0.16
N PHE A 51 23.71 25.86 0.00
CA PHE A 51 23.59 25.17 -1.29
C PHE A 51 22.43 24.16 -1.26
N MET A 52 22.06 23.62 -2.42
CA MET A 52 21.18 22.45 -2.51
C MET A 52 21.99 21.23 -2.92
N ASP A 53 22.08 20.21 -2.07
CA ASP A 53 22.66 18.90 -2.38
C ASP A 53 21.79 18.21 -3.45
N LEU A 54 22.41 17.58 -4.45
CA LEU A 54 21.77 17.04 -5.63
C LEU A 54 22.36 15.69 -6.05
N LEU A 55 21.54 14.66 -5.94
CA LEU A 55 21.80 13.33 -6.48
C LEU A 55 21.04 13.13 -7.79
N ARG A 56 21.64 12.41 -8.74
CA ARG A 56 20.98 12.02 -9.98
C ARG A 56 21.37 10.61 -10.39
N TRP A 57 20.36 9.81 -10.72
CA TRP A 57 20.50 8.56 -11.44
C TRP A 57 19.85 8.70 -12.82
N ASN A 58 20.45 8.08 -13.82
CA ASN A 58 19.96 8.04 -15.19
C ASN A 58 19.68 6.57 -15.57
N ALA A 59 18.69 6.34 -16.43
CA ALA A 59 18.27 4.99 -16.84
C ALA A 59 19.37 4.19 -17.58
N ASP A 60 20.43 4.85 -18.05
CA ASP A 60 21.64 4.21 -18.60
C ASP A 60 22.62 3.71 -17.51
N GLY A 61 22.23 3.82 -16.24
CA GLY A 61 23.02 3.45 -15.07
C GLY A 61 23.97 4.56 -14.59
N LYS A 62 24.01 5.72 -15.23
CA LYS A 62 24.89 6.81 -14.81
C LYS A 62 24.42 7.43 -13.50
N VAL A 63 25.31 7.44 -12.51
CA VAL A 63 25.11 8.06 -11.20
C VAL A 63 25.94 9.32 -11.08
N GLU A 64 25.36 10.40 -10.57
CA GLU A 64 26.00 11.69 -10.39
C GLU A 64 25.63 12.29 -9.03
N ASN A 65 26.62 12.91 -8.38
CA ASN A 65 26.47 13.62 -7.12
C ASN A 65 27.10 15.01 -7.22
N GLY A 66 26.41 16.02 -6.72
CA GLY A 66 26.91 17.39 -6.62
C GLY A 66 25.90 18.32 -5.99
N TYR A 67 25.89 19.59 -6.40
CA TYR A 67 25.09 20.62 -5.74
C TYR A 67 24.68 21.76 -6.67
N ILE A 68 23.76 22.59 -6.17
CA ILE A 68 23.36 23.85 -6.80
C ILE A 68 23.68 25.00 -5.85
N LEU A 69 24.52 25.93 -6.33
CA LEU A 69 24.77 27.22 -5.68
C LEU A 69 24.73 28.35 -6.70
N ASP A 70 25.87 28.63 -7.33
CA ASP A 70 26.05 29.63 -8.37
C ASP A 70 25.64 29.12 -9.76
N GLN A 71 25.79 27.81 -9.94
CA GLN A 71 25.34 27.00 -11.05
C GLN A 71 25.10 25.57 -10.56
N ARG A 72 24.64 24.67 -11.44
CA ARG A 72 24.61 23.23 -11.14
C ARG A 72 26.01 22.63 -11.33
N HIS A 73 26.56 22.08 -10.27
CA HIS A 73 27.79 21.29 -10.27
C HIS A 73 27.41 19.82 -10.11
N MET A 74 27.73 18.95 -11.07
CA MET A 74 27.41 17.50 -11.01
C MET A 74 28.67 16.62 -10.90
N THR A 75 29.77 17.21 -10.47
CA THR A 75 31.08 16.56 -10.33
C THR A 75 31.71 16.98 -9.01
N GLY A 76 32.37 16.04 -8.34
CA GLY A 76 33.16 16.34 -7.13
C GLY A 76 32.46 16.06 -5.79
N GLY A 77 31.20 15.59 -5.80
CA GLY A 77 30.56 15.04 -4.60
C GLY A 77 31.12 13.67 -4.21
N ALA A 78 30.84 13.25 -2.98
CA ALA A 78 31.21 11.94 -2.47
C ALA A 78 30.60 10.81 -3.33
N PRO A 79 31.24 9.62 -3.37
CA PRO A 79 30.67 8.47 -4.06
C PRO A 79 29.28 8.13 -3.52
N VAL A 80 28.33 7.98 -4.44
CA VAL A 80 26.98 7.48 -4.15
C VAL A 80 26.70 6.28 -5.04
N GLU A 81 26.06 5.28 -4.46
CA GLU A 81 25.62 4.09 -5.17
C GLU A 81 24.14 4.29 -5.54
N ALA A 82 23.78 4.02 -6.78
CA ALA A 82 22.38 4.00 -7.17
C ALA A 82 22.13 2.93 -8.22
N GLN A 83 20.97 2.30 -8.13
CA GLN A 83 20.47 1.37 -9.12
C GLN A 83 19.01 1.69 -9.39
N GLY A 84 18.57 1.40 -10.60
CA GLY A 84 17.16 1.53 -10.93
C GLY A 84 16.79 0.54 -12.00
N TRP A 85 15.54 0.08 -11.93
CA TRP A 85 14.99 -0.91 -12.83
C TRP A 85 13.53 -0.61 -13.09
N LEU A 86 13.07 -1.04 -14.26
CA LEU A 86 11.68 -1.02 -14.63
C LEU A 86 11.17 -2.45 -14.51
N GLU A 87 10.27 -2.67 -13.57
CA GLU A 87 9.56 -3.92 -13.43
C GLU A 87 8.08 -3.58 -13.36
N ALA A 88 7.24 -4.38 -14.00
CA ALA A 88 5.81 -4.23 -13.83
C ALA A 88 5.21 -2.86 -14.25
N GLY A 89 5.92 -2.05 -15.03
CA GLY A 89 5.49 -0.67 -15.36
C GLY A 89 5.91 0.38 -14.32
N ILE A 90 6.57 -0.04 -13.24
CA ILE A 90 7.05 0.82 -12.15
C ILE A 90 8.57 0.96 -12.23
N TRP A 91 9.03 2.21 -12.25
CA TRP A 91 10.44 2.51 -12.01
C TRP A 91 10.73 2.49 -10.52
N THR A 92 11.60 1.59 -10.09
CA THR A 92 12.19 1.62 -8.75
C THR A 92 13.60 2.16 -8.86
N VAL A 93 13.95 3.11 -7.99
CA VAL A 93 15.31 3.68 -7.90
C VAL A 93 15.75 3.64 -6.46
N GLU A 94 16.84 2.94 -6.20
CA GLU A 94 17.49 2.87 -4.90
C GLU A 94 18.76 3.72 -4.94
N MET A 95 18.94 4.56 -3.92
CA MET A 95 20.13 5.40 -3.78
C MET A 95 20.71 5.24 -2.37
N LYS A 96 22.02 5.08 -2.30
CA LYS A 96 22.79 4.96 -1.06
C LYS A 96 23.92 5.99 -1.08
N ARG A 97 23.94 6.83 -0.04
CA ARG A 97 24.97 7.85 0.19
C ARG A 97 25.51 7.76 1.61
N PRO A 98 26.75 8.18 1.87
CA PRO A 98 27.21 8.44 3.24
C PRO A 98 26.33 9.48 3.93
N LEU A 99 25.99 9.28 5.21
CA LEU A 99 25.26 10.29 5.99
C LEU A 99 26.12 11.54 6.25
N ARG A 100 27.42 11.34 6.47
CA ARG A 100 28.42 12.40 6.73
C ARG A 100 29.60 12.28 5.76
N PRO A 101 29.43 12.70 4.49
CA PRO A 101 30.46 12.57 3.48
C PRO A 101 31.68 13.48 3.71
N GLY A 102 31.53 14.58 4.45
CA GLY A 102 32.61 15.54 4.71
C GLY A 102 33.20 16.20 3.44
N THR A 103 32.50 16.08 2.31
CA THR A 103 32.91 16.60 1.01
C THR A 103 32.14 17.89 0.73
N ALA A 104 32.83 18.90 0.20
CA ALA A 104 32.21 20.20 -0.06
C ALA A 104 31.08 20.08 -1.08
N GLY A 105 29.91 20.63 -0.76
CA GLY A 105 28.71 20.52 -1.59
C GLY A 105 27.84 19.30 -1.29
N ASP A 106 28.21 18.45 -0.34
CA ASP A 106 27.34 17.40 0.19
C ASP A 106 26.84 17.75 1.58
N LEU A 107 25.56 17.48 1.86
CA LEU A 107 24.95 17.77 3.16
C LEU A 107 25.17 16.64 4.17
N ASP A 108 25.55 16.99 5.39
CA ASP A 108 25.55 16.04 6.52
C ASP A 108 24.11 15.82 7.02
N LEU A 109 23.65 14.58 6.93
CA LEU A 109 22.35 14.13 7.43
C LEU A 109 22.53 13.50 8.81
N GLU A 110 21.87 14.07 9.81
CA GLU A 110 22.04 13.72 11.22
C GLU A 110 20.70 13.40 11.88
N PRO A 111 20.66 12.41 12.80
CA PRO A 111 19.48 12.17 13.61
C PRO A 111 19.03 13.40 14.38
N GLY A 112 17.71 13.56 14.52
CA GLY A 112 17.10 14.67 15.25
C GLY A 112 17.02 16.00 14.49
N LYS A 113 17.51 16.06 13.24
CA LYS A 113 17.33 17.22 12.36
C LYS A 113 16.26 16.98 11.30
N VAL A 114 15.61 18.05 10.88
CA VAL A 114 14.64 18.06 9.77
C VAL A 114 15.25 18.78 8.58
N TYR A 115 15.17 18.13 7.42
CA TYR A 115 15.74 18.55 6.16
C TYR A 115 14.62 18.86 5.16
N ASN A 116 14.88 19.81 4.26
CA ASN A 116 13.99 20.06 3.13
C ASN A 116 14.36 19.09 2.00
N PHE A 117 13.39 18.33 1.52
CA PHE A 117 13.58 17.32 0.50
C PHE A 117 12.62 17.53 -0.67
N GLY A 118 13.06 17.19 -1.87
CA GLY A 118 12.24 17.17 -3.06
C GLY A 118 12.96 16.42 -4.18
N PHE A 119 12.21 16.00 -5.19
CA PHE A 119 12.73 15.23 -6.30
C PHE A 119 12.10 15.68 -7.62
N ALA A 120 12.74 15.28 -8.72
CA ALA A 120 12.29 15.55 -10.07
C ALA A 120 12.48 14.31 -10.94
N ILE A 121 11.57 14.10 -11.89
CA ILE A 121 11.60 12.96 -12.81
C ILE A 121 11.50 13.48 -14.24
N HIS A 122 12.42 13.03 -15.07
CA HIS A 122 12.32 13.09 -16.53
C HIS A 122 11.82 11.74 -17.01
N ASP A 123 10.64 11.71 -17.63
CA ASP A 123 10.07 10.54 -18.32
C ASP A 123 10.03 10.78 -19.84
N ASP A 124 9.68 9.76 -20.63
CA ASP A 124 9.51 9.85 -22.09
C ASP A 124 10.64 10.60 -22.84
N TYR A 125 11.90 10.32 -22.49
CA TYR A 125 13.09 10.94 -23.08
C TYR A 125 13.13 12.48 -22.98
N THR A 126 12.34 13.07 -22.08
CA THR A 126 12.29 14.52 -21.87
C THR A 126 13.60 15.05 -21.28
N ASN A 127 13.87 16.35 -21.49
CA ASN A 127 15.09 17.00 -21.01
C ASN A 127 14.82 18.46 -20.60
N ALA A 128 15.78 19.05 -19.87
CA ALA A 128 15.76 20.45 -19.44
C ALA A 128 14.47 20.79 -18.66
N ARG A 129 13.68 21.77 -19.12
CA ARG A 129 12.49 22.28 -18.43
C ARG A 129 11.29 21.32 -18.45
N PHE A 130 11.35 20.25 -19.23
CA PHE A 130 10.29 19.26 -19.35
C PHE A 130 10.54 18.15 -18.34
N HIS A 131 10.11 18.33 -17.09
CA HIS A 131 10.21 17.33 -16.03
C HIS A 131 9.08 17.51 -15.03
N HIS A 132 8.76 16.43 -14.33
CA HIS A 132 7.91 16.44 -13.15
C HIS A 132 8.73 16.88 -11.94
N VAL A 133 8.10 17.62 -11.04
CA VAL A 133 8.70 18.07 -9.78
C VAL A 133 7.79 17.73 -8.62
N SER A 134 8.38 17.36 -7.50
CA SER A 134 7.67 17.29 -6.24
C SER A 134 7.45 18.68 -5.65
N LEU A 135 6.52 18.81 -4.70
CA LEU A 135 6.55 19.91 -3.74
C LEU A 135 7.69 19.68 -2.73
N GLY A 136 7.93 20.67 -1.87
CA GLY A 136 8.92 20.55 -0.80
C GLY A 136 8.37 19.76 0.38
N TYR A 137 9.08 18.72 0.78
CA TYR A 137 8.79 17.85 1.93
C TYR A 137 9.80 18.03 3.06
N LYS A 138 9.44 17.54 4.26
CA LYS A 138 10.30 17.41 5.43
C LYS A 138 10.81 15.99 5.59
N LEU A 139 12.11 15.81 5.39
CA LEU A 139 12.84 14.56 5.63
C LEU A 139 13.48 14.60 7.02
N ALA A 140 13.37 13.51 7.78
CA ALA A 140 14.15 13.33 9.02
C ALA A 140 14.58 11.87 9.18
N LEU A 141 15.67 11.66 9.92
CA LEU A 141 16.13 10.32 10.28
C LEU A 141 15.45 9.87 11.57
N ASP A 142 14.89 8.66 11.57
CA ASP A 142 14.28 8.00 12.73
C ASP A 142 13.24 8.86 13.47
N ASN A 143 12.45 9.61 12.71
CA ASN A 143 11.41 10.49 13.23
C ASN A 143 10.08 10.24 12.51
N ALA A 144 9.20 9.48 13.17
CA ALA A 144 7.90 9.07 12.65
C ALA A 144 6.86 10.20 12.51
N ASP A 145 7.21 11.43 12.89
CA ASP A 145 6.37 12.62 12.72
C ASP A 145 6.82 13.49 11.53
N ALA A 146 7.93 13.13 10.86
CA ALA A 146 8.34 13.77 9.61
C ALA A 146 7.50 13.29 8.41
N GLU A 147 7.35 14.14 7.40
CA GLU A 147 6.60 13.81 6.17
C GLU A 147 7.27 12.68 5.40
N VAL A 148 8.61 12.65 5.40
CA VAL A 148 9.43 11.53 4.93
C VAL A 148 10.34 11.11 6.09
N ASN A 149 10.14 9.89 6.58
CA ASN A 149 10.94 9.33 7.66
C ASN A 149 11.92 8.30 7.09
N ALA A 150 13.22 8.62 7.11
CA ALA A 150 14.26 7.65 6.80
C ALA A 150 14.58 6.86 8.06
N VAL A 151 14.15 5.60 8.09
CA VAL A 151 14.36 4.70 9.23
C VAL A 151 15.70 3.99 9.12
N GLN A 152 16.34 3.74 10.27
CA GLN A 152 17.53 2.90 10.34
C GLN A 152 17.19 1.50 9.85
N ALA A 153 17.67 1.17 8.66
CA ALA A 153 17.48 -0.15 8.10
C ALA A 153 18.38 -1.17 8.85
N SER A 154 17.82 -2.31 9.26
CA SER A 154 18.56 -3.44 9.83
C SER A 154 19.27 -4.21 8.72
N VAL A 155 20.21 -3.56 8.01
CA VAL A 155 20.90 -4.19 6.87
C VAL A 155 22.41 -4.21 7.09
N SER A 156 22.95 -5.42 7.01
CA SER A 156 24.37 -5.64 6.71
C SER A 156 24.67 -5.01 5.35
N ALA A 157 25.71 -4.19 5.26
CA ALA A 157 26.00 -3.41 4.06
C ALA A 157 26.09 -4.27 2.78
N PRO A 158 25.51 -3.84 1.64
CA PRO A 158 25.94 -4.37 0.36
C PRO A 158 27.38 -3.91 0.14
N ALA A 159 28.29 -4.87 -0.07
CA ALA A 159 29.67 -4.61 -0.40
C ALA A 159 29.75 -3.92 -1.77
N ALA A 160 30.64 -2.93 -1.85
CA ALA A 160 30.95 -2.18 -3.05
C ALA A 160 31.46 -3.06 -4.20
N GLY A 161 31.10 -2.66 -5.43
CA GLY A 161 31.91 -2.89 -6.63
C GLY A 161 31.39 -3.94 -7.61
N ALA A 162 30.61 -3.50 -8.60
CA ALA A 162 30.68 -4.09 -9.93
C ALA A 162 31.97 -3.61 -10.61
N ALA A 163 32.87 -4.55 -10.96
CA ALA A 163 33.78 -4.50 -12.13
C ALA A 163 34.77 -5.69 -12.08
N PRO A 164 35.37 -6.09 -13.21
CA PRO A 164 34.82 -6.51 -14.50
C PRO A 164 34.94 -8.04 -14.71
N VAL A 165 34.48 -8.52 -15.88
CA VAL A 165 34.59 -9.86 -16.52
C VAL A 165 35.46 -10.98 -15.89
N ALA A 166 34.87 -12.20 -15.97
CA ALA A 166 35.44 -13.55 -16.09
C ALA A 166 35.95 -14.31 -14.84
N ALA A 167 35.05 -15.19 -14.37
CA ALA A 167 35.20 -16.56 -13.84
C ALA A 167 36.36 -16.93 -12.90
N ALA A 168 36.01 -17.15 -11.62
CA ALA A 168 36.56 -18.21 -10.78
C ALA A 168 35.48 -18.74 -9.81
N ALA A 169 35.54 -20.05 -9.52
CA ALA A 169 34.50 -20.88 -8.91
C ALA A 169 34.02 -20.46 -7.50
N PRO A 170 32.78 -20.82 -7.09
CA PRO A 170 32.12 -20.25 -5.92
C PRO A 170 32.62 -20.88 -4.61
N VAL A 171 32.77 -20.05 -3.58
CA VAL A 171 32.77 -20.48 -2.18
C VAL A 171 31.41 -20.10 -1.61
N ALA A 172 30.64 -21.12 -1.21
CA ALA A 172 29.26 -20.98 -0.79
C ALA A 172 29.14 -20.20 0.54
N VAL A 173 28.35 -19.13 0.51
CA VAL A 173 27.77 -18.50 1.70
C VAL A 173 26.26 -18.60 1.54
N ALA A 174 25.60 -19.15 2.57
CA ALA A 174 24.19 -19.52 2.53
C ALA A 174 23.29 -18.31 2.25
N ALA A 175 22.53 -18.39 1.16
CA ALA A 175 21.43 -17.50 0.87
C ALA A 175 20.42 -17.56 2.02
N ALA A 176 19.91 -16.39 2.46
CA ALA A 176 18.60 -16.36 3.08
C ALA A 176 17.62 -17.00 2.08
N PRO A 177 16.79 -17.98 2.48
CA PRO A 177 15.96 -18.71 1.55
C PRO A 177 15.01 -17.73 0.85
N SER A 178 15.15 -17.59 -0.47
CA SER A 178 14.01 -17.23 -1.31
C SER A 178 12.92 -18.25 -0.96
N ALA A 179 11.80 -17.77 -0.43
CA ALA A 179 10.63 -18.62 -0.33
C ALA A 179 10.23 -18.96 -1.77
N ALA A 180 10.18 -20.25 -2.09
CA ALA A 180 9.83 -20.71 -3.42
C ALA A 180 8.50 -20.10 -3.85
N ALA A 181 8.43 -19.59 -5.08
CA ALA A 181 7.16 -19.23 -5.69
C ALA A 181 6.19 -20.41 -5.58
N ALA A 182 4.98 -20.14 -5.11
CA ALA A 182 3.93 -21.13 -4.92
C ALA A 182 2.72 -20.81 -5.82
N GLY A 183 1.96 -21.83 -6.17
CA GLY A 183 0.85 -21.72 -7.13
C GLY A 183 1.28 -21.90 -8.59
N LYS A 184 0.39 -21.53 -9.52
CA LYS A 184 0.61 -21.68 -10.97
C LYS A 184 1.02 -20.34 -11.56
N ALA A 185 1.90 -20.32 -12.57
CA ALA A 185 2.09 -19.12 -13.38
C ALA A 185 0.81 -18.85 -14.18
N VAL A 186 0.21 -17.67 -14.02
CA VAL A 186 -1.15 -17.38 -14.54
C VAL A 186 -1.24 -16.21 -15.51
N ASP A 187 -0.18 -15.43 -15.65
CA ASP A 187 -0.14 -14.18 -16.42
C ASP A 187 0.70 -14.29 -17.70
N THR A 188 0.87 -15.52 -18.22
CA THR A 188 1.52 -15.72 -19.52
C THR A 188 0.75 -14.98 -20.61
N GLY A 189 1.41 -14.02 -21.26
CA GLY A 189 0.81 -13.19 -22.30
C GLY A 189 0.19 -11.88 -21.81
N VAL A 190 0.16 -11.63 -20.50
CA VAL A 190 -0.25 -10.34 -19.93
C VAL A 190 0.92 -9.36 -19.97
N ASP A 191 0.70 -8.21 -20.60
CA ASP A 191 1.62 -7.07 -20.59
C ASP A 191 1.19 -6.08 -19.51
N TRP A 192 1.72 -6.28 -18.30
CA TRP A 192 1.36 -5.44 -17.16
C TRP A 192 1.71 -3.95 -17.32
N SER A 193 2.58 -3.59 -18.26
CA SER A 193 2.86 -2.16 -18.54
C SER A 193 1.67 -1.43 -19.15
N LYS A 194 0.65 -2.17 -19.63
CA LYS A 194 -0.61 -1.65 -20.17
C LYS A 194 -1.80 -1.79 -19.22
N ALA A 195 -1.62 -2.43 -18.07
CA ALA A 195 -2.68 -2.61 -17.08
C ALA A 195 -2.97 -1.28 -16.36
N GLY A 196 -4.21 -1.13 -15.88
CA GLY A 196 -4.52 -0.05 -14.94
C GLY A 196 -3.80 -0.28 -13.61
N GLU A 197 -3.23 0.76 -13.02
CA GLU A 197 -2.48 0.68 -11.76
C GLU A 197 -3.04 1.65 -10.72
N ARG A 198 -3.08 1.20 -9.45
CA ARG A 198 -3.36 2.06 -8.30
C ARG A 198 -2.56 1.62 -7.07
N LEU A 199 -1.96 2.58 -6.39
CA LEU A 199 -1.44 2.37 -5.04
C LEU A 199 -2.60 2.44 -4.02
N ILE A 200 -2.82 1.35 -3.29
CA ILE A 200 -3.82 1.24 -2.22
C ILE A 200 -3.10 0.90 -0.91
N THR A 201 -3.23 1.78 0.09
CA THR A 201 -2.64 1.55 1.41
C THR A 201 -3.64 0.83 2.31
N LEU A 202 -3.34 -0.44 2.63
CA LEU A 202 -4.03 -1.19 3.67
C LEU A 202 -3.64 -0.64 5.04
N PHE A 203 -4.54 -0.75 6.02
CA PHE A 203 -4.26 -0.39 7.40
C PHE A 203 -4.71 -1.46 8.37
N TYR A 204 -4.09 -1.48 9.54
CA TYR A 204 -4.49 -2.34 10.64
C TYR A 204 -5.74 -1.76 11.33
N PRO A 205 -6.89 -2.46 11.32
CA PRO A 205 -8.15 -1.90 11.81
C PRO A 205 -8.36 -2.11 13.31
N GLY A 206 -7.57 -2.95 13.98
CA GLY A 206 -7.78 -3.32 15.38
C GLY A 206 -9.12 -4.03 15.58
N GLN A 207 -9.94 -3.50 16.50
CA GLN A 207 -11.26 -4.00 16.90
C GLN A 207 -12.39 -3.08 16.40
N THR A 208 -12.21 -2.42 15.26
CA THR A 208 -13.24 -1.51 14.71
C THR A 208 -14.24 -2.25 13.82
N SER A 209 -15.32 -2.75 14.41
CA SER A 209 -16.46 -3.37 13.70
C SER A 209 -17.27 -2.35 12.89
N MET A 210 -18.18 -2.82 12.03
CA MET A 210 -19.15 -1.96 11.35
C MET A 210 -19.98 -1.18 12.38
N GLU A 211 -20.43 -1.83 13.44
CA GLU A 211 -21.18 -1.18 14.52
C GLU A 211 -20.36 -0.10 15.23
N TRP A 212 -19.05 -0.33 15.43
CA TRP A 212 -18.15 0.69 15.96
C TRP A 212 -18.12 1.94 15.08
N THR A 213 -18.07 1.77 13.75
CA THR A 213 -18.03 2.91 12.80
C THR A 213 -19.33 3.72 12.75
N LEU A 214 -20.47 3.08 13.10
CA LEU A 214 -21.81 3.67 13.05
C LEU A 214 -22.26 4.35 14.36
N VAL A 215 -21.51 4.16 15.45
CA VAL A 215 -21.80 4.82 16.72
C VAL A 215 -20.96 6.10 16.85
N GLY A 216 -21.64 7.26 16.80
CA GLY A 216 -21.01 8.59 16.85
C GLY A 216 -20.11 8.84 18.06
N LYS A 217 -20.34 8.16 19.19
CA LYS A 217 -19.47 8.21 20.37
C LYS A 217 -18.07 7.63 20.10
N TYR A 218 -17.99 6.61 19.25
CA TYR A 218 -16.75 5.91 18.93
C TYR A 218 -16.08 6.49 17.67
N HIS A 219 -16.90 6.88 16.68
CA HIS A 219 -16.46 7.34 15.38
C HIS A 219 -17.22 8.56 14.87
N GLY A 220 -16.51 9.65 14.57
CA GLY A 220 -17.11 10.90 14.08
C GLY A 220 -17.74 10.81 12.69
N GLY A 221 -17.35 9.81 11.88
CA GLY A 221 -17.86 9.61 10.51
C GLY A 221 -19.23 8.96 10.43
N ALA A 222 -19.86 8.59 11.55
CA ALA A 222 -21.16 7.90 11.55
C ALA A 222 -22.27 8.69 10.82
N ARG A 223 -22.35 10.01 11.03
CA ARG A 223 -23.38 10.85 10.39
C ARG A 223 -23.15 11.03 8.89
N PRO A 224 -21.93 11.41 8.41
CA PRO A 224 -21.61 11.44 6.98
C PRO A 224 -21.88 10.10 6.28
N PHE A 225 -21.48 8.99 6.90
CA PHE A 225 -21.71 7.65 6.35
C PHE A 225 -23.21 7.36 6.18
N GLN A 226 -24.04 7.68 7.17
CA GLN A 226 -25.50 7.53 7.06
C GLN A 226 -26.13 8.49 6.03
N ALA A 227 -25.41 9.55 5.62
CA ALA A 227 -25.82 10.45 4.54
C ALA A 227 -25.39 9.98 3.14
N GLY A 228 -24.68 8.84 3.03
CA GLY A 228 -24.26 8.24 1.77
C GLY A 228 -22.77 8.34 1.47
N ASP A 229 -21.98 9.01 2.32
CA ASP A 229 -20.53 9.11 2.09
C ASP A 229 -19.88 7.72 2.22
N ARG A 230 -18.83 7.52 1.42
CA ARG A 230 -17.99 6.32 1.44
C ARG A 230 -16.84 6.50 2.43
N CYS A 231 -16.33 5.41 2.99
CA CYS A 231 -15.18 5.49 3.88
C CYS A 231 -13.96 6.11 3.17
N SER A 232 -13.76 5.80 1.88
CA SER A 232 -12.69 6.38 1.06
C SER A 232 -12.81 7.89 0.88
N THR A 233 -14.02 8.46 0.89
CA THR A 233 -14.23 9.92 0.78
C THR A 233 -13.48 10.69 1.87
N CYS A 234 -13.42 10.15 3.08
CA CYS A 234 -12.72 10.78 4.21
C CYS A 234 -11.33 10.19 4.46
N HIS A 235 -11.17 8.86 4.29
CA HIS A 235 -10.03 8.13 4.84
C HIS A 235 -8.94 7.74 3.84
N ASP A 236 -9.15 7.88 2.52
CA ASP A 236 -8.23 7.33 1.50
C ASP A 236 -6.77 7.80 1.66
N LYS A 237 -6.58 9.03 2.17
CA LYS A 237 -5.26 9.64 2.37
C LYS A 237 -4.71 9.50 3.80
N GLU A 238 -5.45 8.88 4.72
CA GLU A 238 -5.04 8.79 6.14
C GLU A 238 -5.00 7.37 6.69
N THR A 239 -5.19 6.34 5.85
CA THR A 239 -5.18 4.92 6.26
C THR A 239 -3.93 4.54 7.06
N ALA A 240 -2.74 4.98 6.65
CA ALA A 240 -1.50 4.74 7.41
C ALA A 240 -1.55 5.35 8.84
N ASN A 241 -2.09 6.56 8.98
CA ASN A 241 -2.24 7.23 10.27
C ASN A 241 -3.32 6.56 11.14
N MET A 242 -4.39 6.06 10.53
CA MET A 242 -5.39 5.25 11.22
C MET A 242 -4.74 4.00 11.80
N GLY A 243 -3.98 3.27 10.98
CA GLY A 243 -3.23 2.08 11.40
C GLY A 243 -2.27 2.35 12.55
N LYS A 244 -1.54 3.50 12.52
CA LYS A 244 -0.62 3.92 13.59
C LYS A 244 -1.32 3.98 14.95
N LYS A 245 -2.53 4.55 14.99
CA LYS A 245 -3.32 4.65 16.24
C LYS A 245 -3.77 3.28 16.77
N MET A 246 -4.04 2.33 15.88
CA MET A 246 -4.46 0.98 16.29
C MET A 246 -3.27 0.17 16.79
N VAL A 247 -2.13 0.18 16.08
CA VAL A 247 -0.96 -0.62 16.50
C VAL A 247 -0.31 -0.10 17.78
N THR A 248 -0.46 1.19 18.11
CA THR A 248 0.01 1.76 19.39
C THR A 248 -0.96 1.54 20.54
N GLY A 249 -2.19 1.07 20.27
CA GLY A 249 -3.26 1.00 21.27
C GLY A 249 -3.86 2.36 21.66
N GLU A 250 -3.51 3.45 20.96
CA GLU A 250 -4.14 4.78 21.15
C GLU A 250 -5.65 4.70 20.88
N LYS A 251 -6.05 3.85 19.94
CA LYS A 251 -7.45 3.70 19.53
C LYS A 251 -7.79 2.25 19.25
N ALA A 252 -8.98 1.84 19.68
CA ALA A 252 -9.70 0.63 19.25
C ALA A 252 -8.89 -0.66 19.07
N GLU A 253 -7.81 -0.84 19.83
CA GLU A 253 -7.07 -2.09 19.96
C GLU A 253 -6.64 -2.21 21.42
N THR A 254 -7.20 -3.21 22.11
CA THR A 254 -6.92 -3.45 23.53
C THR A 254 -5.73 -4.36 23.76
N THR A 255 -5.25 -5.04 22.71
CA THR A 255 -4.13 -5.99 22.75
C THR A 255 -3.17 -5.71 21.59
N PRO A 256 -2.49 -4.55 21.56
CA PRO A 256 -1.57 -4.22 20.48
C PRO A 256 -0.40 -5.21 20.42
N ILE A 257 0.03 -5.53 19.20
CA ILE A 257 1.19 -6.39 18.94
C ILE A 257 2.41 -5.48 18.78
N PRO A 258 3.38 -5.49 19.72
CA PRO A 258 4.56 -4.63 19.64
C PRO A 258 5.30 -4.86 18.31
N GLY A 259 5.65 -3.79 17.59
CA GLY A 259 6.36 -3.89 16.30
C GLY A 259 5.49 -4.20 15.09
N LYS A 260 4.18 -4.47 15.24
CA LYS A 260 3.30 -4.66 14.09
C LYS A 260 3.24 -3.39 13.24
N ARG A 261 3.48 -3.53 11.93
CA ARG A 261 3.40 -2.39 11.01
C ARG A 261 1.97 -1.82 10.95
N PRO A 262 1.80 -0.49 10.87
CA PRO A 262 0.49 0.15 10.87
C PRO A 262 -0.29 -0.02 9.56
N GLY A 263 0.41 -0.12 8.43
CA GLY A 263 -0.18 -0.21 7.11
C GLY A 263 0.74 -0.88 6.10
N ILE A 264 0.18 -1.18 4.93
CA ILE A 264 0.86 -1.83 3.82
C ILE A 264 0.50 -1.06 2.55
N PRO A 265 1.43 -0.29 1.96
CA PRO A 265 1.26 0.22 0.61
C PRO A 265 1.27 -0.95 -0.37
N VAL A 266 0.20 -1.14 -1.13
CA VAL A 266 0.07 -2.22 -2.10
C VAL A 266 -0.18 -1.63 -3.48
N THR A 267 0.70 -1.90 -4.43
CA THR A 267 0.42 -1.65 -5.84
C THR A 267 -0.58 -2.69 -6.32
N VAL A 268 -1.72 -2.22 -6.84
CA VAL A 268 -2.76 -3.05 -7.43
C VAL A 268 -2.82 -2.77 -8.92
N GLN A 269 -2.70 -3.81 -9.73
CA GLN A 269 -2.89 -3.73 -11.17
C GLN A 269 -4.02 -4.64 -11.62
N ALA A 270 -4.78 -4.17 -12.61
CA ALA A 270 -5.92 -4.89 -13.14
C ALA A 270 -5.97 -4.82 -14.67
N THR A 271 -6.31 -5.95 -15.28
CA THR A 271 -6.49 -6.08 -16.72
C THR A 271 -7.38 -7.28 -17.02
N HIS A 272 -7.92 -7.39 -18.23
CA HIS A 272 -8.71 -8.53 -18.64
C HIS A 272 -8.49 -8.90 -20.11
N ASP A 273 -8.77 -10.16 -20.43
CA ASP A 273 -9.01 -10.60 -21.80
C ASP A 273 -10.52 -10.80 -22.02
N ALA A 274 -10.91 -11.54 -23.05
CA ALA A 274 -12.32 -11.84 -23.32
C ALA A 274 -12.98 -12.76 -22.28
N ASP A 275 -12.19 -13.57 -21.57
CA ASP A 275 -12.66 -14.65 -20.71
C ASP A 275 -12.28 -14.45 -19.23
N ASN A 276 -11.21 -13.69 -18.93
CA ASN A 276 -10.57 -13.67 -17.63
C ASN A 276 -10.25 -12.24 -17.15
N LEU A 277 -10.48 -12.01 -15.86
CA LEU A 277 -9.91 -10.92 -15.08
C LEU A 277 -8.55 -11.35 -14.52
N TYR A 278 -7.57 -10.47 -14.65
CA TYR A 278 -6.26 -10.58 -14.03
C TYR A 278 -6.07 -9.46 -13.00
N LEU A 279 -5.62 -9.84 -11.81
CA LEU A 279 -5.28 -8.90 -10.75
C LEU A 279 -3.87 -9.19 -10.24
N ARG A 280 -3.06 -8.16 -10.08
CA ARG A 280 -1.73 -8.26 -9.45
C ARG A 280 -1.62 -7.34 -8.25
N PHE A 281 -1.07 -7.87 -7.17
CA PHE A 281 -0.85 -7.17 -5.91
C PHE A 281 0.63 -7.28 -5.54
N GLN A 282 1.30 -6.15 -5.33
CA GLN A 282 2.72 -6.11 -4.97
C GLN A 282 2.95 -5.23 -3.76
N TRP A 283 3.72 -5.72 -2.78
CA TRP A 283 4.06 -4.97 -1.57
C TRP A 283 5.35 -5.48 -0.92
N GLU A 284 5.98 -4.63 -0.13
CA GLU A 284 7.18 -4.97 0.63
C GLU A 284 6.83 -5.89 1.82
N GLY A 285 7.55 -7.00 1.94
CA GLY A 285 7.54 -7.89 3.10
C GLY A 285 8.36 -7.32 4.25
N THR A 286 8.10 -7.80 5.46
CA THR A 286 8.86 -7.41 6.65
C THR A 286 9.39 -8.64 7.38
N GLU A 287 10.40 -8.43 8.22
CA GLU A 287 10.85 -9.46 9.15
C GLU A 287 9.73 -9.85 10.13
N HIS A 288 9.81 -11.08 10.64
CA HIS A 288 8.80 -11.60 11.57
C HIS A 288 8.86 -10.90 12.92
N VAL A 289 7.70 -10.42 13.39
CA VAL A 289 7.49 -9.84 14.71
C VAL A 289 6.67 -10.83 15.55
N PRO A 290 7.29 -11.48 16.57
CA PRO A 290 6.59 -12.46 17.38
C PRO A 290 5.38 -11.88 18.11
N VAL A 291 4.24 -12.57 18.00
CA VAL A 291 3.01 -12.22 18.70
C VAL A 291 3.11 -12.67 20.17
N PRO A 292 3.07 -11.77 21.16
CA PRO A 292 3.43 -12.08 22.54
C PRO A 292 2.43 -13.00 23.26
N PHE A 293 1.19 -13.10 22.76
CA PHE A 293 0.12 -13.91 23.36
C PHE A 293 -0.15 -15.21 22.59
N VAL A 294 0.76 -15.63 21.71
CA VAL A 294 0.66 -16.87 20.95
C VAL A 294 1.93 -17.68 21.15
N ASP A 295 1.77 -18.95 21.51
CA ASP A 295 2.91 -19.87 21.63
C ASP A 295 3.62 -20.01 20.26
N GLY A 296 4.95 -19.92 20.26
CA GLY A 296 5.75 -19.85 19.03
C GLY A 296 5.64 -18.54 18.23
N GLY A 297 4.90 -17.54 18.71
CA GLY A 297 4.86 -16.19 18.15
C GLY A 297 4.11 -16.04 16.81
N LYS A 298 3.55 -17.12 16.24
CA LYS A 298 2.88 -17.16 14.93
C LYS A 298 1.44 -17.64 15.06
N MET A 299 0.46 -16.82 14.64
CA MET A 299 -0.97 -17.19 14.69
C MET A 299 -1.35 -18.23 13.63
N ASP A 300 -0.66 -18.20 12.48
CA ASP A 300 -0.79 -19.13 11.37
C ASP A 300 0.60 -19.57 10.93
N PRO A 301 1.23 -20.54 11.62
CA PRO A 301 2.62 -20.92 11.34
C PRO A 301 2.88 -21.42 9.91
N ALA A 302 1.85 -21.86 9.19
CA ALA A 302 1.96 -22.35 7.83
C ALA A 302 2.06 -21.21 6.81
N ASN A 303 1.35 -20.11 7.04
CA ASN A 303 1.24 -19.02 6.08
C ASN A 303 1.82 -17.73 6.65
N GLN A 304 2.97 -17.30 6.13
CA GLN A 304 3.48 -15.96 6.45
C GLN A 304 2.54 -14.88 5.95
N VAL A 305 1.96 -15.09 4.77
CA VAL A 305 1.00 -14.20 4.12
C VAL A 305 -0.24 -14.97 3.67
N LYS A 306 -1.40 -14.33 3.77
CA LYS A 306 -2.57 -14.66 2.93
C LYS A 306 -3.16 -13.39 2.34
N LEU A 307 -3.45 -13.40 1.05
CA LEU A 307 -4.20 -12.33 0.38
C LEU A 307 -5.64 -12.78 0.19
N ALA A 308 -6.61 -11.98 0.63
CA ALA A 308 -8.03 -12.21 0.37
C ALA A 308 -8.64 -11.02 -0.38
N VAL A 309 -9.48 -11.29 -1.38
CA VAL A 309 -10.14 -10.29 -2.21
C VAL A 309 -11.65 -10.52 -2.15
N MET A 310 -12.44 -9.45 -2.01
CA MET A 310 -13.90 -9.53 -2.08
C MET A 310 -14.47 -8.68 -3.19
N PHE A 311 -15.50 -9.21 -3.83
CA PHE A 311 -16.34 -8.50 -4.78
C PHE A 311 -17.79 -8.47 -4.29
N ALA A 312 -18.47 -7.36 -4.51
CA ALA A 312 -19.89 -7.24 -4.22
C ALA A 312 -20.56 -6.31 -5.24
N THR A 313 -21.87 -6.38 -5.34
CA THR A 313 -22.68 -5.40 -6.07
C THR A 313 -23.27 -4.40 -5.07
N ASP A 314 -24.01 -3.39 -5.54
CA ASP A 314 -24.59 -2.34 -4.67
C ASP A 314 -25.84 -2.83 -3.91
N GLU A 315 -26.36 -4.00 -4.27
CA GLU A 315 -27.46 -4.70 -3.64
C GLU A 315 -27.12 -5.08 -2.19
N VAL A 316 -25.84 -5.36 -1.90
CA VAL A 316 -25.40 -5.71 -0.54
C VAL A 316 -25.28 -4.46 0.32
N LYS A 317 -26.03 -4.43 1.43
CA LYS A 317 -26.01 -3.32 2.40
C LYS A 317 -24.57 -2.94 2.77
N TYR A 318 -24.27 -1.65 2.62
CA TYR A 318 -22.96 -1.02 2.88
C TYR A 318 -21.80 -1.40 1.97
N ALA A 319 -21.94 -2.33 1.02
CA ALA A 319 -20.84 -2.70 0.12
C ALA A 319 -20.27 -1.50 -0.63
N ASN A 320 -21.14 -0.63 -1.18
CA ASN A 320 -20.77 0.61 -1.87
C ASN A 320 -19.95 1.58 -1.01
N GLN A 321 -20.29 1.66 0.28
CA GLN A 321 -19.74 2.68 1.17
C GLN A 321 -18.53 2.20 1.96
N ALA A 322 -18.53 0.93 2.38
CA ALA A 322 -17.60 0.36 3.33
C ALA A 322 -16.82 -0.84 2.77
N GLY A 323 -17.17 -1.36 1.59
CA GLY A 323 -16.54 -2.53 0.99
C GLY A 323 -16.58 -3.75 1.92
N CYS A 324 -15.43 -4.42 2.08
CA CYS A 324 -15.25 -5.59 2.95
C CYS A 324 -15.66 -5.36 4.41
N TRP A 325 -15.70 -4.11 4.86
CA TRP A 325 -16.02 -3.75 6.24
C TRP A 325 -17.46 -4.04 6.62
N GLY A 326 -18.38 -4.02 5.65
CA GLY A 326 -19.79 -4.33 5.88
C GLY A 326 -20.05 -5.75 6.40
N THR A 327 -19.02 -6.61 6.40
CA THR A 327 -19.06 -7.98 6.92
C THR A 327 -18.35 -8.15 8.28
N CYS A 328 -17.75 -7.08 8.81
CA CYS A 328 -16.99 -7.11 10.06
C CYS A 328 -17.89 -6.68 11.22
N HIS A 329 -18.22 -7.60 12.13
CA HIS A 329 -19.14 -7.35 13.23
C HIS A 329 -18.45 -7.47 14.59
N GLU A 330 -19.03 -6.82 15.61
CA GLU A 330 -18.51 -6.84 16.99
C GLU A 330 -18.51 -8.24 17.61
N ASP A 331 -19.42 -9.11 17.17
CA ASP A 331 -19.68 -10.45 17.68
C ASP A 331 -19.00 -11.58 16.89
N LEU A 332 -18.10 -11.22 15.96
CA LEU A 332 -17.25 -12.19 15.27
C LEU A 332 -16.21 -12.78 16.23
N ARG A 333 -15.76 -14.01 15.97
CA ARG A 333 -14.67 -14.62 16.74
C ARG A 333 -13.49 -13.66 16.90
N THR A 334 -12.88 -13.65 18.08
CA THR A 334 -11.74 -12.78 18.47
C THR A 334 -12.05 -11.28 18.55
N MET A 335 -13.25 -10.82 18.20
CA MET A 335 -13.73 -9.45 18.45
C MET A 335 -14.31 -9.32 19.87
N PRO A 336 -14.45 -8.11 20.44
CA PRO A 336 -14.81 -7.95 21.86
C PRO A 336 -16.17 -8.51 22.26
N GLY A 337 -17.14 -8.59 21.33
CA GLY A 337 -18.49 -9.06 21.58
C GLY A 337 -18.74 -10.53 21.21
N HIS A 338 -17.70 -11.30 20.89
CA HIS A 338 -17.89 -12.69 20.45
C HIS A 338 -18.60 -13.56 21.51
N PRO A 339 -19.49 -14.48 21.11
CA PRO A 339 -20.08 -15.43 22.04
C PRO A 339 -19.03 -16.45 22.52
N GLU A 340 -19.10 -16.82 23.81
CA GLU A 340 -18.23 -17.84 24.40
C GLU A 340 -18.55 -19.25 23.88
N ASP A 341 -19.85 -19.59 23.80
CA ASP A 341 -20.34 -20.88 23.28
C ASP A 341 -21.41 -20.65 22.20
N PRO A 342 -21.00 -20.35 20.96
CA PRO A 342 -21.95 -20.17 19.86
C PRO A 342 -22.71 -21.46 19.49
N ALA A 343 -22.17 -22.64 19.81
CA ALA A 343 -22.80 -23.92 19.48
C ALA A 343 -24.10 -24.14 20.27
N ALA A 344 -24.18 -23.61 21.50
CA ALA A 344 -25.38 -23.67 22.34
C ALA A 344 -26.64 -23.04 21.70
N ALA A 345 -26.47 -22.15 20.71
CA ALA A 345 -27.61 -21.53 20.02
C ALA A 345 -28.34 -22.49 19.05
N GLY A 346 -27.73 -23.63 18.68
CA GLY A 346 -28.36 -24.63 17.81
C GLY A 346 -28.68 -24.12 16.40
N LEU A 347 -27.98 -23.08 15.94
CA LEU A 347 -28.15 -22.49 14.61
C LEU A 347 -27.47 -23.36 13.54
N ALA A 348 -28.04 -23.36 12.34
CA ALA A 348 -27.47 -24.05 11.18
C ALA A 348 -26.30 -23.24 10.57
N LEU A 349 -25.23 -23.07 11.35
CA LEU A 349 -23.99 -22.38 10.98
C LEU A 349 -22.78 -23.24 11.41
N ASP A 350 -21.70 -23.21 10.64
CA ASP A 350 -20.40 -23.72 11.07
C ASP A 350 -19.72 -22.73 12.02
N VAL A 351 -19.97 -22.95 13.32
CA VAL A 351 -19.34 -22.22 14.41
C VAL A 351 -18.18 -22.99 15.04
N SER A 352 -17.63 -24.01 14.37
CA SER A 352 -16.52 -24.82 14.90
C SER A 352 -15.27 -24.00 15.22
N LYS A 353 -15.10 -22.85 14.56
CA LYS A 353 -14.03 -21.87 14.80
C LYS A 353 -14.55 -20.58 15.43
N GLY A 354 -15.75 -20.59 15.98
CA GLY A 354 -16.51 -19.40 16.40
C GLY A 354 -17.19 -18.68 15.22
N VAL A 355 -18.00 -17.67 15.55
CA VAL A 355 -18.76 -16.88 14.58
C VAL A 355 -17.83 -16.25 13.54
N THR A 356 -18.18 -16.40 12.26
CA THR A 356 -17.43 -15.84 11.13
C THR A 356 -18.21 -14.72 10.45
N LYS A 357 -17.56 -14.02 9.51
CA LYS A 357 -18.17 -12.89 8.78
C LYS A 357 -19.55 -13.27 8.24
N TYR A 358 -20.50 -12.34 8.32
CA TYR A 358 -21.85 -12.47 7.78
C TYR A 358 -22.30 -11.11 7.25
N ILE A 359 -23.45 -11.03 6.57
CA ILE A 359 -24.06 -9.77 6.14
C ILE A 359 -25.50 -9.62 6.67
N ALA A 360 -25.98 -8.38 6.69
CA ALA A 360 -27.32 -8.02 7.15
C ALA A 360 -28.45 -8.82 6.48
N ALA A 361 -28.30 -9.16 5.20
CA ALA A 361 -29.32 -9.94 4.47
C ALA A 361 -29.61 -11.29 5.12
N SER A 362 -28.67 -11.90 5.84
CA SER A 362 -28.89 -13.19 6.52
C SER A 362 -29.54 -13.08 7.90
N ARG A 363 -29.74 -11.87 8.42
CA ARG A 363 -30.20 -11.62 9.80
C ARG A 363 -31.57 -10.95 9.84
N THR A 364 -32.34 -11.24 10.87
CA THR A 364 -33.62 -10.56 11.15
C THR A 364 -33.40 -9.17 11.76
N GLU A 365 -32.32 -8.98 12.52
CA GLU A 365 -31.89 -7.71 13.10
C GLU A 365 -30.37 -7.69 13.31
N ILE A 366 -29.75 -6.52 13.21
CA ILE A 366 -28.38 -6.23 13.70
C ILE A 366 -28.47 -4.98 14.57
N GLU A 367 -27.99 -5.06 15.81
CA GLU A 367 -27.92 -3.92 16.71
C GLU A 367 -26.66 -3.08 16.40
N GLU A 368 -26.84 -2.01 15.63
CA GLU A 368 -25.77 -1.12 15.18
C GLU A 368 -25.50 0.06 16.12
N LYS A 369 -26.33 0.28 17.16
CA LYS A 369 -26.32 1.53 17.94
C LYS A 369 -25.87 1.35 19.38
N GLY A 370 -26.00 0.16 19.95
CA GLY A 370 -25.61 -0.15 21.34
C GLY A 370 -26.39 0.67 22.38
N ARG A 371 -27.55 1.23 22.00
CA ARG A 371 -28.30 2.14 22.87
C ARG A 371 -28.79 1.39 24.09
N ARG A 372 -28.67 2.04 25.26
CA ARG A 372 -29.08 1.48 26.56
C ARG A 372 -28.28 0.21 26.94
N GLY A 373 -27.03 0.11 26.48
CA GLY A 373 -26.13 -0.98 26.86
C GLY A 373 -26.43 -2.31 26.15
N LYS A 374 -27.19 -2.29 25.05
CA LYS A 374 -27.37 -3.48 24.22
C LYS A 374 -26.03 -3.91 23.61
N ALA A 375 -25.80 -5.22 23.54
CA ALA A 375 -24.69 -5.79 22.79
C ALA A 375 -24.82 -5.44 21.30
N LEU A 376 -23.70 -5.12 20.67
CA LEU A 376 -23.63 -4.85 19.24
C LEU A 376 -23.57 -6.17 18.46
N GLY A 377 -24.04 -6.14 17.21
CA GLY A 377 -24.06 -7.31 16.34
C GLY A 377 -25.45 -7.97 16.27
N GLY A 378 -25.48 -9.19 15.74
CA GLY A 378 -26.70 -9.93 15.45
C GLY A 378 -26.43 -11.35 14.96
N TRP A 379 -25.30 -11.95 15.35
CA TRP A 379 -24.91 -13.28 14.90
C TRP A 379 -25.99 -14.34 15.16
N ASP A 380 -26.72 -14.21 16.28
CA ASP A 380 -27.75 -15.13 16.73
C ASP A 380 -29.13 -14.88 16.10
N LYS A 381 -29.28 -13.81 15.30
CA LYS A 381 -30.54 -13.40 14.66
C LYS A 381 -30.69 -13.99 13.25
N LEU A 382 -30.26 -15.22 13.07
CA LEU A 382 -30.27 -15.90 11.78
C LEU A 382 -31.70 -16.04 11.22
N LYS A 383 -31.87 -15.72 9.93
CA LYS A 383 -33.10 -16.04 9.19
C LYS A 383 -33.26 -17.56 8.99
N ASP A 384 -34.46 -18.03 8.65
CA ASP A 384 -34.61 -19.43 8.27
C ASP A 384 -33.89 -19.76 6.96
N ALA A 385 -33.66 -21.06 6.70
CA ALA A 385 -32.87 -21.53 5.57
C ALA A 385 -33.45 -21.11 4.22
N ALA A 386 -34.77 -21.16 4.06
CA ALA A 386 -35.44 -20.79 2.81
C ALA A 386 -35.27 -19.29 2.51
N ALA A 387 -35.34 -18.44 3.55
CA ALA A 387 -35.05 -17.03 3.41
C ALA A 387 -33.58 -16.79 3.03
N ILE A 388 -32.62 -17.49 3.64
CA ILE A 388 -31.19 -17.36 3.30
C ILE A 388 -30.92 -17.79 1.85
N GLU A 389 -31.49 -18.90 1.39
CA GLU A 389 -31.39 -19.34 0.00
C GLU A 389 -31.97 -18.32 -0.98
N ALA A 390 -33.09 -17.70 -0.63
CA ALA A 390 -33.68 -16.62 -1.44
C ALA A 390 -32.78 -15.39 -1.51
N GLU A 391 -32.14 -14.99 -0.41
CA GLU A 391 -31.19 -13.86 -0.41
C GLU A 391 -29.97 -14.17 -1.29
N LEU A 392 -29.43 -15.39 -1.22
CA LEU A 392 -28.33 -15.82 -2.10
C LEU A 392 -28.74 -15.75 -3.58
N ALA A 393 -29.92 -16.27 -3.93
CA ALA A 393 -30.45 -16.23 -5.29
C ALA A 393 -30.71 -14.79 -5.79
N ASN A 394 -30.97 -13.85 -4.89
CA ASN A 394 -31.15 -12.43 -5.18
C ASN A 394 -29.83 -11.64 -5.21
N GLY A 395 -28.67 -12.31 -5.19
CA GLY A 395 -27.36 -11.64 -5.26
C GLY A 395 -26.93 -10.98 -3.95
N GLN A 396 -27.57 -11.29 -2.83
CA GLN A 396 -27.14 -10.77 -1.52
C GLN A 396 -25.99 -11.62 -0.97
N PHE A 397 -24.80 -11.44 -1.53
CA PHE A 397 -23.58 -12.08 -1.04
C PHE A 397 -22.36 -11.23 -1.40
N MET A 398 -21.26 -11.42 -0.69
CA MET A 398 -19.95 -10.92 -1.13
C MET A 398 -19.10 -12.10 -1.56
N ASP A 399 -18.73 -12.14 -2.84
CA ASP A 399 -17.79 -13.10 -3.43
C ASP A 399 -16.41 -12.91 -2.74
N LEU A 400 -15.72 -14.00 -2.44
CA LEU A 400 -14.49 -14.04 -1.66
C LEU A 400 -13.48 -15.03 -2.23
N LEU A 401 -12.33 -14.51 -2.64
CA LEU A 401 -11.16 -15.26 -3.05
C LEU A 401 -10.06 -15.18 -1.98
N ARG A 402 -9.28 -16.25 -1.78
CA ARG A 402 -8.08 -16.21 -0.95
C ARG A 402 -6.93 -17.04 -1.53
N VAL A 403 -5.72 -16.49 -1.46
CA VAL A 403 -4.45 -17.14 -1.83
C VAL A 403 -3.59 -17.31 -0.59
N ASN A 404 -3.06 -18.51 -0.39
CA ASN A 404 -2.25 -18.89 0.77
C ASN A 404 -0.76 -19.01 0.38
N SER A 405 0.14 -18.38 1.14
CA SER A 405 1.59 -18.39 0.85
C SER A 405 2.27 -19.74 1.12
N SER A 406 1.67 -20.63 1.92
CA SER A 406 2.29 -21.91 2.30
C SER A 406 2.59 -22.81 1.11
N ASP A 407 1.63 -22.94 0.21
CA ASP A 407 1.62 -23.90 -0.89
C ASP A 407 0.97 -23.33 -2.16
N GLY A 408 0.55 -22.06 -2.14
CA GLY A 408 -0.16 -21.42 -3.24
C GLY A 408 -1.61 -21.91 -3.39
N SER A 409 -2.15 -22.60 -2.40
CA SER A 409 -3.55 -23.04 -2.42
C SER A 409 -4.51 -21.86 -2.48
N THR A 410 -5.58 -22.04 -3.24
CA THR A 410 -6.63 -21.05 -3.46
C THR A 410 -7.94 -21.50 -2.81
N GLU A 411 -8.70 -20.55 -2.28
CA GLU A 411 -10.03 -20.77 -1.71
C GLU A 411 -11.02 -19.80 -2.34
N ASP A 412 -12.15 -20.32 -2.81
CA ASP A 412 -13.16 -19.59 -3.56
C ASP A 412 -14.55 -19.86 -2.97
N GLY A 413 -15.22 -18.80 -2.55
CA GLY A 413 -16.51 -18.85 -1.87
C GLY A 413 -17.10 -17.47 -1.65
N PHE A 414 -17.88 -17.30 -0.57
CA PHE A 414 -18.64 -16.07 -0.34
C PHE A 414 -18.98 -15.82 1.12
N VAL A 415 -19.49 -14.61 1.40
CA VAL A 415 -20.06 -14.23 2.69
C VAL A 415 -21.54 -13.94 2.53
N LEU A 416 -22.37 -14.70 3.27
CA LEU A 416 -23.79 -14.41 3.46
C LEU A 416 -24.20 -14.62 4.92
N ALA A 417 -24.55 -15.86 5.29
CA ALA A 417 -24.93 -16.23 6.65
C ALA A 417 -23.70 -16.52 7.54
N GLU A 418 -22.64 -16.96 6.88
CA GLU A 418 -21.30 -17.20 7.39
C GLU A 418 -20.30 -17.04 6.23
N ARG A 419 -19.00 -17.14 6.53
CA ARG A 419 -17.94 -17.12 5.54
C ARG A 419 -17.67 -18.54 5.01
N MET A 420 -18.09 -18.77 3.78
CA MET A 420 -17.80 -19.96 2.99
C MET A 420 -16.49 -19.77 2.22
N MET A 421 -15.58 -20.74 2.28
CA MET A 421 -14.27 -20.70 1.59
C MET A 421 -14.17 -21.76 0.47
N LYS A 422 -15.32 -22.31 0.05
CA LYS A 422 -15.45 -23.37 -0.94
C LYS A 422 -16.77 -23.19 -1.70
N GLY A 423 -16.83 -23.75 -2.90
CA GLY A 423 -18.05 -23.82 -3.70
C GLY A 423 -18.12 -22.83 -4.86
N GLY A 424 -17.16 -21.91 -4.98
CA GLY A 424 -17.02 -21.06 -6.16
C GLY A 424 -16.43 -21.79 -7.37
N GLN A 425 -16.37 -21.10 -8.50
CA GLN A 425 -15.92 -21.56 -9.81
C GLN A 425 -14.43 -21.96 -9.86
N GLY A 426 -13.67 -21.53 -8.85
CA GLY A 426 -12.23 -21.64 -8.78
C GLY A 426 -11.53 -20.53 -9.57
N PHE A 427 -10.27 -20.32 -9.23
CA PHE A 427 -9.37 -19.42 -9.95
C PHE A 427 -7.96 -19.95 -9.84
N ASP A 428 -7.09 -19.52 -10.76
CA ASP A 428 -5.67 -19.82 -10.68
C ASP A 428 -4.94 -18.62 -10.07
N ALA A 429 -3.89 -18.88 -9.30
CA ALA A 429 -3.05 -17.83 -8.74
C ALA A 429 -1.59 -18.24 -8.60
N SER A 430 -0.70 -17.24 -8.59
CA SER A 430 0.68 -17.34 -8.11
C SER A 430 0.88 -16.42 -6.91
N ILE A 431 1.76 -16.84 -6.00
CA ILE A 431 2.28 -16.03 -4.91
C ILE A 431 3.78 -16.27 -4.78
N ALA A 432 4.57 -15.20 -4.76
CA ALA A 432 6.02 -15.28 -4.62
C ALA A 432 6.54 -14.20 -3.67
N ASN A 433 7.65 -14.50 -2.99
CA ASN A 433 8.44 -13.50 -2.29
C ASN A 433 9.82 -13.42 -2.96
N ASP A 434 10.05 -12.34 -3.70
CA ASP A 434 11.27 -12.11 -4.44
C ASP A 434 11.95 -10.83 -3.93
N ALA A 435 13.20 -10.96 -3.50
CA ALA A 435 13.99 -9.85 -2.94
C ALA A 435 13.28 -9.05 -1.83
N GLY A 436 12.49 -9.72 -0.99
CA GLY A 436 11.74 -9.08 0.09
C GLY A 436 10.39 -8.50 -0.33
N TYR A 437 10.00 -8.57 -1.60
CA TYR A 437 8.69 -8.13 -2.08
C TYR A 437 7.77 -9.32 -2.32
N TRP A 438 6.55 -9.23 -1.81
CA TRP A 438 5.49 -10.16 -2.14
C TRP A 438 4.80 -9.73 -3.44
N SER A 439 4.57 -10.69 -4.32
CA SER A 439 3.77 -10.54 -5.53
C SER A 439 2.71 -11.62 -5.58
N VAL A 440 1.45 -11.23 -5.71
CA VAL A 440 0.34 -12.16 -5.92
C VAL A 440 -0.35 -11.83 -7.24
N THR A 441 -0.51 -12.82 -8.10
CA THR A 441 -1.27 -12.69 -9.34
C THR A 441 -2.45 -13.65 -9.33
N ILE A 442 -3.64 -13.15 -9.63
CA ILE A 442 -4.89 -13.90 -9.70
C ILE A 442 -5.38 -13.87 -11.14
N LYS A 443 -5.76 -15.03 -11.68
CA LYS A 443 -6.51 -15.19 -12.92
C LYS A 443 -7.86 -15.85 -12.61
N ARG A 444 -8.94 -15.12 -12.84
CA ARG A 444 -10.31 -15.56 -12.57
C ARG A 444 -11.17 -15.39 -13.82
N LYS A 445 -12.02 -16.36 -14.12
CA LYS A 445 -13.02 -16.21 -15.20
C LYS A 445 -13.97 -15.06 -14.92
N LEU A 446 -14.35 -14.32 -15.96
CA LEU A 446 -15.31 -13.22 -15.85
C LEU A 446 -16.71 -13.71 -15.54
N THR A 447 -17.14 -14.82 -16.15
CA THR A 447 -18.49 -15.39 -15.97
C THR A 447 -18.45 -16.60 -15.04
N SER A 448 -19.33 -16.60 -14.04
CA SER A 448 -19.60 -17.75 -13.15
C SER A 448 -21.06 -18.15 -13.19
N ASP A 449 -21.31 -19.46 -13.11
CA ASP A 449 -22.63 -20.08 -12.89
C ASP A 449 -22.75 -20.68 -11.47
N GLN A 450 -21.73 -20.51 -10.62
CA GLN A 450 -21.72 -21.05 -9.27
C GLN A 450 -22.45 -20.11 -8.29
N PRO A 451 -23.24 -20.65 -7.34
CA PRO A 451 -23.87 -19.84 -6.30
C PRO A 451 -22.82 -19.13 -5.42
N GLY A 452 -22.97 -17.82 -5.25
CA GLY A 452 -22.05 -17.03 -4.43
C GLY A 452 -20.86 -16.45 -5.18
N ASP A 453 -20.80 -16.62 -6.50
CA ASP A 453 -19.79 -15.98 -7.35
C ASP A 453 -20.40 -14.89 -8.22
N LEU A 454 -19.68 -13.76 -8.35
CA LEU A 454 -20.12 -12.68 -9.23
C LEU A 454 -19.61 -12.85 -10.66
N SER A 455 -20.51 -12.77 -11.62
CA SER A 455 -20.11 -12.49 -13.01
C SER A 455 -19.69 -11.02 -13.14
N ILE A 456 -18.49 -10.78 -13.67
CA ILE A 456 -17.93 -9.44 -13.92
C ILE A 456 -18.11 -9.12 -15.40
N GLU A 457 -19.12 -8.32 -15.69
CA GLU A 457 -19.51 -7.93 -17.03
C GLU A 457 -19.02 -6.51 -17.41
N PRO A 458 -18.74 -6.25 -18.70
CA PRO A 458 -18.49 -4.90 -19.21
C PRO A 458 -19.64 -3.93 -18.91
N GLY A 459 -19.30 -2.67 -18.64
CA GLY A 459 -20.28 -1.61 -18.39
C GLY A 459 -20.92 -1.61 -16.99
N LYS A 460 -20.57 -2.58 -16.14
CA LYS A 460 -20.97 -2.61 -14.72
C LYS A 460 -19.81 -2.21 -13.82
N VAL A 461 -20.15 -1.71 -12.62
CA VAL A 461 -19.19 -1.32 -11.58
C VAL A 461 -19.44 -2.17 -10.35
N TYR A 462 -18.37 -2.75 -9.81
CA TYR A 462 -18.40 -3.66 -8.67
C TYR A 462 -17.69 -3.04 -7.48
N ASN A 463 -18.16 -3.38 -6.28
CA ASN A 463 -17.48 -3.09 -5.03
C ASN A 463 -16.29 -4.03 -4.88
N PHE A 464 -15.12 -3.46 -4.62
CA PHE A 464 -13.84 -4.16 -4.53
C PHE A 464 -13.16 -3.81 -3.21
N GLY A 465 -12.61 -4.82 -2.56
CA GLY A 465 -11.72 -4.63 -1.43
C GLY A 465 -10.88 -5.86 -1.18
N PHE A 466 -9.80 -5.70 -0.42
CA PHE A 466 -8.90 -6.79 -0.13
C PHE A 466 -8.25 -6.64 1.24
N ALA A 467 -7.72 -7.76 1.73
CA ALA A 467 -7.07 -7.85 3.01
C ALA A 467 -5.82 -8.73 2.92
N ILE A 468 -4.83 -8.39 3.73
CA ILE A 468 -3.60 -9.18 3.87
C ILE A 468 -3.48 -9.59 5.34
N HIS A 469 -3.55 -10.88 5.58
CA HIS A 469 -2.98 -11.46 6.80
C HIS A 469 -1.47 -11.50 6.58
N ASP A 470 -0.78 -10.53 7.17
CA ASP A 470 0.67 -10.41 7.08
C ASP A 470 1.36 -10.99 8.32
N ASP A 471 2.62 -11.37 8.19
CA ASP A 471 3.45 -11.83 9.30
C ASP A 471 2.83 -12.93 10.18
N TYR A 472 2.35 -14.00 9.53
CA TYR A 472 1.72 -15.16 10.17
C TYR A 472 0.49 -14.81 11.02
N THR A 473 -0.14 -13.65 10.79
CA THR A 473 -1.36 -13.27 11.51
C THR A 473 -2.59 -14.02 11.00
N ASN A 474 -3.64 -14.06 11.83
CA ASN A 474 -4.90 -14.70 11.48
C ASN A 474 -6.08 -13.92 12.09
N ALA A 475 -7.31 -14.33 11.76
CA ALA A 475 -8.55 -13.75 12.29
C ALA A 475 -8.59 -12.22 12.11
N ARG A 476 -8.87 -11.45 13.18
CA ARG A 476 -8.97 -9.99 13.11
C ARG A 476 -7.63 -9.25 12.91
N PHE A 477 -6.50 -9.96 12.97
CA PHE A 477 -5.17 -9.33 12.99
C PHE A 477 -4.58 -8.96 11.62
N HIS A 478 -5.44 -8.86 10.59
CA HIS A 478 -5.06 -8.51 9.21
C HIS A 478 -5.00 -7.01 8.98
N HIS A 479 -4.37 -6.60 7.88
CA HIS A 479 -4.53 -5.28 7.28
C HIS A 479 -5.61 -5.34 6.21
N VAL A 480 -6.38 -4.28 6.06
CA VAL A 480 -7.55 -4.24 5.18
C VAL A 480 -7.62 -2.93 4.40
N SER A 481 -8.20 -2.99 3.20
CA SER A 481 -8.43 -1.84 2.35
C SER A 481 -9.71 -1.11 2.77
N LEU A 482 -9.86 0.15 2.35
CA LEU A 482 -11.19 0.75 2.25
C LEU A 482 -12.00 0.08 1.11
N GLY A 483 -13.27 0.44 0.98
CA GLY A 483 -14.09 0.00 -0.16
C GLY A 483 -13.81 0.82 -1.41
N TYR A 484 -13.39 0.15 -2.48
CA TYR A 484 -13.12 0.74 -3.79
C TYR A 484 -14.10 0.21 -4.85
N LYS A 485 -14.03 0.76 -6.06
CA LYS A 485 -14.81 0.36 -7.23
C LYS A 485 -13.90 -0.26 -8.28
N LEU A 486 -14.31 -1.42 -8.81
CA LEU A 486 -13.68 -2.09 -9.94
C LEU A 486 -14.63 -2.14 -11.13
N ALA A 487 -14.11 -1.89 -12.33
CA ALA A 487 -14.85 -2.04 -13.58
C ALA A 487 -13.91 -2.44 -14.72
N LEU A 488 -14.48 -3.02 -15.77
CA LEU A 488 -13.79 -3.32 -17.02
C LEU A 488 -13.85 -2.10 -17.95
N ASP A 489 -12.72 -1.71 -18.53
CA ASP A 489 -12.58 -0.65 -19.52
C ASP A 489 -13.26 0.68 -19.14
N ASN A 490 -13.17 1.06 -17.86
CA ASN A 490 -13.78 2.27 -17.34
C ASN A 490 -12.78 3.04 -16.46
N ASP A 491 -12.18 4.08 -17.04
CA ASP A 491 -11.18 4.93 -16.40
C ASP A 491 -11.72 5.78 -15.23
N THR A 492 -13.03 5.86 -15.06
CA THR A 492 -13.65 6.51 -13.90
C THR A 492 -13.71 5.61 -12.67
N ALA A 493 -13.52 4.29 -12.84
CA ALA A 493 -13.42 3.37 -11.72
C ALA A 493 -12.08 3.51 -11.01
N GLU A 494 -12.10 3.28 -9.70
CA GLU A 494 -10.90 3.41 -8.86
C GLU A 494 -9.86 2.35 -9.18
N VAL A 495 -10.30 1.16 -9.57
CA VAL A 495 -9.49 0.07 -10.12
C VAL A 495 -10.06 -0.28 -11.49
N ASN A 496 -9.43 0.23 -12.55
CA ASN A 496 -9.82 -0.07 -13.93
C ASN A 496 -9.07 -1.31 -14.43
N ALA A 497 -9.79 -2.37 -14.77
CA ALA A 497 -9.22 -3.47 -15.52
C ALA A 497 -9.26 -3.11 -17.02
N SER A 498 -8.11 -2.78 -17.59
CA SER A 498 -8.00 -2.45 -19.02
C SER A 498 -7.93 -3.73 -19.87
N ALA A 499 -8.59 -3.75 -21.02
CA ALA A 499 -8.49 -4.85 -21.98
C ALA A 499 -7.07 -5.00 -22.55
N GLN A 500 -6.66 -6.25 -22.80
CA GLN A 500 -5.40 -6.60 -23.47
C GLN A 500 -5.58 -7.62 -24.61
#